data_AF-A0A3D1IIX5-F1
#
_entry.id   AF-A0A3D1IIX5-F1
#
_cell.length_a   1.000
_cell.length_b   1.000
_cell.length_c   1.000
_cell.angle_alpha   90.00
_cell.angle_beta   90.00
_cell.angle_gamma   90.00
#
_symmetry.space_group_name_H-M   'P 1'
#
loop_
_entity.id
_entity.type
_entity.pdbx_description
1 polymer ?
#
loop_
_entity_poly.entity_id
_entity_poly.type
_entity_poly.pdbx_seq_one_letter_code
_entity_poly.pdbx_strand_id
1 'polypeptide(L)'
;QWYFNTERGRAGLESNRHDIIRHLWDTWSPGFEYTDAQYDRSAPSFDNPDFVDVVIHSYRHRHVNAPGESRFLDVERGLAERPPIQVPAIVLRGADSGFGRPSADPSGDQRRFSTLV
;
A
#
# COMPACT_ATOMS: atom_id res chain seq x y z
N GLN A 1 -4.99 3.70 -8.49
CA GLN A 1 -5.44 2.51 -7.72
C GLN A 1 -6.41 1.64 -8.52
N TRP A 2 -7.51 2.18 -9.09
CA TRP A 2 -8.48 1.35 -9.84
C TRP A 2 -7.92 0.65 -11.08
N TYR A 3 -6.88 1.21 -11.73
CA TYR A 3 -6.23 0.66 -12.93
C TYR A 3 -5.96 -0.85 -12.86
N PHE A 4 -5.47 -1.35 -11.72
CA PHE A 4 -5.14 -2.77 -11.50
C PHE A 4 -6.35 -3.71 -11.34
N ASN A 5 -7.57 -3.17 -11.28
CA ASN A 5 -8.80 -3.97 -11.40
C ASN A 5 -9.10 -4.39 -12.84
N THR A 6 -8.33 -3.90 -13.83
CA THR A 6 -8.54 -4.22 -15.25
C THR A 6 -7.43 -5.14 -15.77
N GLU A 7 -7.72 -5.91 -16.82
CA GLU A 7 -6.69 -6.72 -17.51
C GLU A 7 -5.64 -5.84 -18.20
N ARG A 8 -6.03 -4.65 -18.68
CA ARG A 8 -5.08 -3.63 -19.14
C ARG A 8 -4.11 -3.23 -18.02
N GLY A 9 -4.61 -3.13 -16.79
CA GLY A 9 -3.81 -2.88 -15.59
C GLY A 9 -2.75 -3.95 -15.35
N ARG A 10 -3.15 -5.22 -15.40
CA ARG A 10 -2.24 -6.37 -15.28
C ARG A 10 -1.17 -6.35 -16.38
N ALA A 11 -1.59 -6.26 -17.64
CA ALA A 11 -0.66 -6.25 -18.77
C ALA A 11 0.32 -5.07 -18.69
N GLY A 12 -0.17 -3.89 -18.28
CA GLY A 12 0.69 -2.73 -18.06
C GLY A 12 1.73 -2.96 -16.98
N LEU A 13 1.35 -3.59 -15.86
CA LEU A 13 2.29 -3.94 -14.79
C LEU A 13 3.31 -4.98 -15.25
N GLU A 14 2.87 -6.02 -15.97
CA GLU A 14 3.75 -7.07 -16.49
C GLU A 14 4.88 -6.48 -17.36
N SER A 15 4.51 -5.60 -18.30
CA SER A 15 5.43 -5.05 -19.29
C SER A 15 6.22 -3.82 -18.80
N ASN A 16 5.72 -3.08 -17.80
CA ASN A 16 6.28 -1.77 -17.42
C ASN A 16 6.45 -1.63 -15.90
N ARG A 17 6.67 -2.72 -15.16
CA ARG A 17 6.74 -2.70 -13.68
C ARG A 17 7.68 -1.63 -13.14
N HIS A 18 8.89 -1.49 -13.69
CA HIS A 18 9.85 -0.50 -13.20
C HIS A 18 9.38 0.92 -13.44
N ASP A 19 8.91 1.26 -14.64
CA ASP A 19 8.43 2.61 -14.96
C ASP A 19 7.23 3.00 -14.11
N ILE A 20 6.31 2.05 -13.90
CA ILE A 20 5.16 2.25 -13.01
C ILE A 20 5.63 2.50 -11.59
N ILE A 21 6.57 1.70 -11.06
CA ILE A 21 7.03 1.84 -9.68
C ILE A 21 7.78 3.16 -9.48
N ARG A 22 8.63 3.57 -10.42
CA ARG A 22 9.29 4.89 -10.39
C ARG A 22 8.27 6.01 -10.38
N HIS A 23 7.27 5.95 -11.25
CA HIS A 23 6.17 6.92 -11.26
C HIS A 23 5.43 6.96 -9.91
N LEU A 24 5.21 5.81 -9.26
CA LEU A 24 4.62 5.77 -7.93
C LEU A 24 5.54 6.37 -6.86
N TRP A 25 6.85 6.14 -6.90
CA TRP A 25 7.81 6.77 -5.97
C TRP A 25 7.77 8.29 -6.10
N ASP A 26 7.84 8.81 -7.32
CA ASP A 26 7.82 10.25 -7.61
C ASP A 26 6.50 10.89 -7.16
N THR A 27 5.38 10.20 -7.39
CA THR A 27 4.05 10.76 -7.06
C THR A 27 3.67 10.59 -5.60
N TRP A 28 4.15 9.57 -4.89
CA TRP A 28 3.79 9.32 -3.49
C TRP A 28 4.68 10.09 -2.51
N SER A 29 5.90 10.44 -2.93
CA SER A 29 6.89 11.16 -2.13
C SER A 29 7.50 12.32 -2.95
N PRO A 30 6.72 13.37 -3.27
CA PRO A 30 7.13 14.42 -4.23
C PRO A 30 8.42 15.16 -3.86
N GLY A 31 8.73 15.34 -2.57
CA GLY A 31 9.99 15.94 -2.11
C GLY A 31 11.14 14.96 -1.87
N PHE A 32 10.95 13.66 -2.15
CA PHE A 32 12.02 12.68 -2.04
C PHE A 32 12.82 12.61 -3.34
N GLU A 33 13.94 13.31 -3.36
CA GLU A 33 14.92 13.19 -4.44
C GLU A 33 15.78 11.94 -4.22
N TYR A 34 15.70 10.99 -5.16
CA TYR A 34 16.50 9.79 -5.16
C TYR A 34 17.28 9.63 -6.47
N THR A 35 18.43 8.99 -6.36
CA THR A 35 19.28 8.60 -7.49
C THR A 35 18.87 7.24 -8.03
N ASP A 36 19.24 6.96 -9.28
CA ASP A 36 19.03 5.63 -9.88
C ASP A 36 19.67 4.53 -9.04
N ALA A 37 20.87 4.77 -8.50
CA ALA A 37 21.53 3.82 -7.60
C ALA A 37 20.71 3.51 -6.33
N GLN A 38 19.91 4.46 -5.81
CA GLN A 38 19.02 4.21 -4.67
C GLN A 38 17.78 3.40 -5.07
N TYR A 39 17.23 3.65 -6.26
CA TYR A 39 16.14 2.85 -6.81
C TYR A 39 16.59 1.40 -7.09
N ASP A 40 17.76 1.24 -7.69
CA ASP A 40 18.34 -0.05 -8.08
C ASP A 40 18.61 -0.98 -6.88
N ARG A 41 18.72 -0.43 -5.66
CA ARG A 41 18.79 -1.23 -4.44
C ARG A 41 17.50 -2.01 -4.14
N SER A 42 16.35 -1.50 -4.59
CA SER A 42 15.05 -2.15 -4.42
C SER A 42 14.57 -2.84 -5.70
N ALA A 43 15.04 -2.38 -6.86
CA ALA A 43 14.58 -2.84 -8.18
C ALA A 43 14.55 -4.37 -8.35
N PRO A 44 15.55 -5.16 -7.91
CA PRO A 44 15.52 -6.62 -8.06
C PRO A 44 14.33 -7.31 -7.37
N SER A 45 13.73 -6.69 -6.35
CA SER A 45 12.54 -7.25 -5.69
C SER A 45 11.29 -7.23 -6.58
N PHE A 46 11.25 -6.34 -7.57
CA PHE A 46 10.15 -6.20 -8.52
C PHE A 46 10.22 -7.24 -9.65
N ASP A 47 11.38 -7.87 -9.84
CA ASP A 47 11.61 -8.96 -10.79
C ASP A 47 11.22 -10.32 -10.23
N ASN A 48 10.74 -10.38 -8.97
CA ASN A 48 10.16 -11.59 -8.43
C ASN A 48 9.04 -12.10 -9.39
N PRO A 49 9.06 -13.39 -9.78
CA PRO A 49 8.07 -13.93 -10.72
C PRO A 49 6.63 -13.79 -10.23
N ASP A 50 6.40 -13.74 -8.92
CA ASP A 50 5.08 -13.61 -8.31
C ASP A 50 4.64 -12.14 -8.16
N PHE A 51 5.52 -11.17 -8.46
CA PHE A 51 5.29 -9.75 -8.19
C PHE A 51 3.97 -9.24 -8.80
N VAL A 52 3.74 -9.55 -10.07
CA VAL A 52 2.54 -9.10 -10.79
C VAL A 52 1.28 -9.73 -10.17
N ASP A 53 1.32 -11.03 -9.89
CA ASP A 53 0.17 -11.75 -9.32
C ASP A 53 -0.17 -11.24 -7.92
N VAL A 54 0.83 -11.04 -7.07
CA VAL A 54 0.67 -10.51 -5.71
C VAL A 54 0.12 -9.08 -5.73
N VAL A 55 0.68 -8.20 -6.57
CA VAL A 55 0.20 -6.81 -6.69
C VAL A 55 -1.24 -6.77 -7.19
N ILE A 56 -1.54 -7.47 -8.29
CA ILE A 56 -2.87 -7.47 -8.88
C ILE A 56 -3.90 -8.07 -7.92
N HIS A 57 -3.59 -9.18 -7.25
CA HIS A 57 -4.49 -9.77 -6.25
C HIS A 57 -4.74 -8.80 -5.10
N SER A 58 -3.71 -8.18 -4.51
CA SER A 58 -3.84 -7.22 -3.42
C SER A 58 -4.79 -6.06 -3.76
N TYR A 59 -4.61 -5.44 -4.94
CA TYR A 59 -5.48 -4.33 -5.36
C TYR A 59 -6.91 -4.77 -5.66
N ARG A 60 -7.11 -5.94 -6.28
CA ARG A 60 -8.45 -6.47 -6.57
C ARG A 60 -9.18 -6.92 -5.31
N HIS A 61 -8.49 -7.60 -4.41
CA HIS A 61 -9.05 -8.13 -3.17
C HIS A 61 -9.57 -7.00 -2.28
N ARG A 62 -8.81 -5.91 -2.11
CA ARG A 62 -9.26 -4.70 -1.38
C ARG A 62 -10.56 -4.09 -1.91
N HIS A 63 -10.85 -4.29 -3.20
CA HIS A 63 -12.07 -3.79 -3.86
C HIS A 63 -13.10 -4.90 -4.10
N VAL A 64 -12.95 -6.06 -3.47
CA VAL A 64 -13.89 -7.21 -3.59
C VAL A 64 -13.96 -7.77 -5.02
N ASN A 65 -12.94 -7.51 -5.84
CA ASN A 65 -12.81 -8.00 -7.22
C ASN A 65 -11.89 -9.22 -7.36
N ALA A 66 -11.46 -9.80 -6.23
CA ALA A 66 -10.78 -11.09 -6.18
C ALA A 66 -11.15 -11.80 -4.87
N PRO A 67 -11.33 -13.14 -4.90
CA PRO A 67 -11.62 -13.89 -3.70
C PRO A 67 -10.45 -13.83 -2.71
N GLY A 68 -10.78 -13.77 -1.43
CA GLY A 68 -9.82 -14.04 -0.37
C GLY A 68 -9.56 -15.54 -0.23
N GLU A 69 -8.63 -15.90 0.65
CA GLU A 69 -8.31 -17.30 0.93
C GLU A 69 -9.09 -17.81 2.15
N SER A 70 -9.62 -19.04 2.08
CA SER A 70 -10.46 -19.63 3.13
C SER A 70 -9.78 -19.69 4.49
N ARG A 71 -8.46 -19.91 4.51
CA ARG A 71 -7.64 -19.96 5.73
C ARG A 71 -7.64 -18.65 6.53
N PHE A 72 -7.95 -17.52 5.89
CA PHE A 72 -7.91 -16.19 6.51
C PHE A 72 -9.29 -15.60 6.79
N LEU A 73 -10.39 -16.31 6.48
CA LEU A 73 -11.74 -15.76 6.64
C LEU A 73 -12.07 -15.34 8.08
N ASP A 74 -11.58 -16.07 9.08
CA ASP A 74 -11.81 -15.72 10.47
C ASP A 74 -11.01 -14.47 10.89
N VAL A 75 -9.79 -14.33 10.36
CA VAL A 75 -8.97 -13.13 10.56
C VAL A 75 -9.61 -11.92 9.89
N GLU A 76 -10.04 -12.05 8.64
CA GLU A 76 -10.74 -11.00 7.90
C GLU A 76 -12.02 -10.56 8.62
N ARG A 77 -12.79 -11.50 9.18
CA ARG A 77 -13.99 -11.19 9.97
C ARG A 77 -13.67 -10.37 11.22
N GLY A 78 -12.62 -10.76 11.95
CA GLY A 78 -12.15 -9.99 13.10
C GLY A 78 -11.66 -8.60 12.72
N LEU A 79 -10.91 -8.46 11.61
CA LEU A 79 -10.42 -7.17 11.12
C LEU A 79 -11.55 -6.27 10.61
N ALA A 80 -12.65 -6.83 10.08
CA ALA A 80 -13.82 -6.09 9.61
C ALA A 80 -14.53 -5.33 10.75
N GLU A 81 -14.44 -5.79 12.00
CA GLU A 81 -14.92 -5.07 13.18
C GLU A 81 -14.04 -3.85 13.54
N ARG A 82 -12.86 -3.77 12.92
CA ARG A 82 -11.86 -2.70 13.09
C ARG A 82 -11.46 -2.52 14.57
N PRO A 83 -11.00 -3.59 15.25
CA PRO A 83 -10.68 -3.56 16.66
C PRO A 83 -9.59 -2.52 16.97
N PRO A 84 -9.59 -1.92 18.17
CA PRO A 84 -8.54 -0.99 18.58
C PRO A 84 -7.20 -1.73 18.79
N ILE A 85 -6.11 -1.07 18.46
CA ILE A 85 -4.74 -1.51 18.74
C ILE A 85 -4.42 -1.10 20.18
N GLN A 86 -4.19 -2.10 21.04
CA GLN A 86 -4.05 -1.91 22.49
C GLN A 86 -2.60 -1.71 22.96
N VAL A 87 -1.63 -2.06 22.12
CA VAL A 87 -0.21 -1.91 22.45
C VAL A 87 0.23 -0.46 22.26
N PRO A 88 1.30 -0.02 22.96
CA PRO A 88 1.90 1.29 22.74
C PRO A 88 2.25 1.52 21.26
N ALA A 89 1.85 2.67 20.72
CA ALA A 89 2.04 2.99 19.30
C ALA A 89 2.43 4.45 19.09
N ILE A 90 3.30 4.70 18.11
CA ILE A 90 3.65 6.03 17.60
C ILE A 90 3.12 6.14 16.18
N VAL A 91 2.36 7.19 15.87
CA VAL A 91 1.87 7.46 14.51
C VAL A 91 2.76 8.49 13.83
N LEU A 92 3.43 8.09 12.75
CA LEU A 92 4.27 8.95 11.92
C LEU A 92 3.54 9.36 10.65
N ARG A 93 3.55 10.65 10.32
CA ARG A 93 2.92 11.17 9.10
C ARG A 93 3.89 12.09 8.36
N GLY A 94 4.12 11.80 7.08
CA GLY A 94 4.92 12.66 6.21
C GLY A 94 4.16 13.94 5.88
N ALA A 95 4.79 15.10 6.11
CA ALA A 95 4.19 16.39 5.77
C ALA A 95 4.03 16.55 4.25
N ASP A 96 4.97 16.01 3.48
CA ASP A 96 5.02 16.07 2.03
C ASP A 96 4.62 14.71 1.40
N SER A 97 3.44 14.23 1.77
CA SER A 97 2.88 13.02 1.17
C SER A 97 2.14 13.36 -0.11
N GLY A 98 2.37 12.58 -1.17
CA GLY A 98 1.62 12.65 -2.42
C GLY A 98 0.12 12.33 -2.30
N PHE A 99 -0.32 11.80 -1.16
CA PHE A 99 -1.72 11.58 -0.84
C PHE A 99 -2.40 12.78 -0.15
N GLY A 100 -1.68 13.89 -0.05
CA GLY A 100 -2.12 15.11 0.60
C GLY A 100 -1.57 15.26 2.02
N ARG A 101 -1.65 16.48 2.53
CA ARG A 101 -1.17 16.80 3.87
C ARG A 101 -2.01 16.06 4.91
N PRO A 102 -1.39 15.40 5.90
CA PRO A 102 -2.13 14.73 6.96
C PRO A 102 -2.97 15.71 7.78
N SER A 103 -4.13 15.25 8.26
CA SER A 103 -4.93 16.00 9.22
C SER A 103 -4.14 16.27 10.50
N ALA A 104 -4.27 17.49 11.04
CA ALA A 104 -3.75 17.85 12.35
C ALA A 104 -4.64 17.37 13.51
N ASP A 105 -5.86 16.91 13.22
CA ASP A 105 -6.77 16.33 14.22
C ASP A 105 -6.35 14.88 14.55
N PRO A 106 -5.91 14.59 15.80
CA PRO A 106 -5.51 13.26 16.22
C PRO A 106 -6.69 12.34 16.54
N SER A 107 -7.94 12.84 16.55
CA SER A 107 -9.11 12.07 16.97
C SER A 107 -9.29 10.77 16.18
N GLY A 108 -8.91 10.77 14.90
CA GLY A 108 -8.91 9.59 14.04
C GLY A 108 -8.01 8.47 14.56
N ASP A 109 -6.81 8.82 15.00
CA ASP A 109 -5.82 7.87 15.51
C ASP A 109 -6.19 7.43 16.93
N GLN A 110 -6.61 8.35 17.78
CA GLN A 110 -7.03 8.04 19.16
C GLN A 110 -8.20 7.06 19.23
N ARG A 111 -9.09 7.05 18.21
CA ARG A 111 -10.15 6.04 18.09
C ARG A 111 -9.64 4.65 17.72
N ARG A 112 -8.43 4.54 17.16
CA ARG A 112 -7.84 3.29 16.65
C ARG A 112 -6.73 2.75 17.53
N PHE A 113 -6.02 3.61 18.24
CA PHE A 113 -4.88 3.26 19.10
C PHE A 113 -5.19 3.74 20.51
N SER A 114 -5.37 2.81 21.46
CA SER A 114 -5.73 3.17 22.84
C SER A 114 -4.55 3.64 23.68
N THR A 115 -3.32 3.45 23.19
CA THR A 115 -2.08 3.79 23.88
C THR A 115 -1.11 4.47 22.93
N LEU A 116 -1.46 5.68 22.49
CA LEU A 116 -0.55 6.53 21.72
C LEU A 116 0.56 7.09 22.62
N VAL A 117 1.79 7.07 22.11
CA VAL A 117 3.00 7.62 22.74
C VAL A 117 3.39 8.93 22.07
#